data_AF-A0A939JNI9-F1
#
_entry.id   AF-A0A939JNI9-F1
#
_cell.length_a   1.000
_cell.length_b   1.000
_cell.length_c   1.000
_cell.angle_alpha   90.00
_cell.angle_beta   90.00
_cell.angle_gamma   90.00
#
_symmetry.space_group_name_H-M   'P 1'
#
loop_
_entity.id
_entity.type
_entity.pdbx_description
1 polymer ?
#
loop_
_entity_poly.entity_id
_entity_poly.type
_entity_poly.pdbx_seq_one_letter_code
_entity_poly.pdbx_strand_id
1 'polypeptide(L)'
;MKKLSIVLVIFICALVSFIIWLNAGDEKLGLSDEEAEAVKPSKKPVIVLIIDSLMDQPLKKAIQEGRAPALKFFLENGHYEPEVASAYPTMSVAIDSTLLTGTYPNIHRVPGLVW
;
A
#
# COMPACT_ATOMS: atom_id res chain seq x y z
N MET A 1 20.28 26.01 -46.33
CA MET A 1 21.15 25.25 -45.40
C MET A 1 20.66 25.30 -43.95
N LYS A 2 20.43 26.49 -43.35
CA LYS A 2 19.99 26.61 -41.93
C LYS A 2 18.69 25.87 -41.58
N LYS A 3 17.66 25.92 -42.44
CA LYS A 3 16.39 25.21 -42.24
C LYS A 3 16.53 23.68 -42.27
N LEU A 4 17.42 23.15 -43.10
CA LEU A 4 17.68 21.72 -43.21
C LEU A 4 18.43 21.20 -41.98
N SER A 5 19.38 21.98 -41.45
CA SER A 5 20.07 21.65 -40.20
C SER A 5 19.13 21.63 -38.99
N ILE A 6 18.16 22.55 -38.91
CA ILE A 6 17.16 22.55 -37.83
C ILE A 6 16.28 21.29 -37.88
N VAL A 7 15.80 20.90 -39.06
CA VAL A 7 14.99 19.69 -39.22
C VAL A 7 15.78 18.43 -38.84
N LEU A 8 17.07 18.36 -39.21
CA LEU A 8 17.94 17.24 -38.86
C LEU A 8 18.16 17.13 -37.35
N VAL A 9 18.36 18.25 -36.66
CA VAL A 9 18.54 18.27 -35.19
C VAL A 9 17.26 17.79 -34.49
N ILE A 10 16.08 18.27 -34.92
CA ILE A 10 14.80 17.81 -34.34
C ILE A 10 14.62 16.31 -34.54
N PHE A 11 14.96 15.79 -35.72
CA PHE A 11 14.85 14.37 -36.01
C PHE A 11 15.80 13.53 -35.15
N ILE A 12 17.04 13.98 -34.95
CA ILE A 12 18.01 13.32 -34.06
C ILE A 12 17.52 13.34 -32.61
N CYS A 13 17.00 14.47 -32.12
CA CYS A 13 16.45 14.56 -30.77
C CYS A 13 15.25 13.60 -30.59
N ALA A 14 14.36 13.52 -31.58
CA ALA A 14 13.24 12.58 -31.53
C ALA A 14 13.70 11.11 -31.53
N LEU A 15 14.73 10.78 -32.32
CA LEU A 15 15.35 9.45 -32.33
C LEU A 15 15.99 9.09 -31.00
N VAL A 16 16.73 10.03 -30.40
CA VAL A 16 17.36 9.82 -29.08
C VAL A 16 16.29 9.62 -28.00
N SER A 17 15.24 10.44 -27.99
CA SER A 17 14.11 10.26 -27.06
C SER A 17 13.40 8.91 -27.28
N PHE A 18 13.24 8.47 -28.52
CA PHE A 18 12.63 7.18 -28.83
C PHE A 18 13.52 6.00 -28.39
N ILE A 19 14.83 6.10 -28.56
CA ILE A 19 15.79 5.08 -28.10
C ILE A 19 15.82 5.03 -26.56
N ILE A 20 15.78 6.18 -25.88
CA ILE A 20 15.68 6.23 -24.42
C ILE A 20 14.39 5.56 -23.98
N TRP A 21 13.26 5.82 -24.65
CA TRP A 21 11.99 5.18 -24.35
C TRP A 21 11.98 3.66 -24.57
N LEU A 22 12.63 3.17 -25.64
CA LEU A 22 12.79 1.73 -25.88
C LEU A 22 13.66 1.02 -24.83
N ASN A 23 14.63 1.73 -24.24
CA ASN A 23 15.55 1.17 -23.24
C ASN A 23 15.13 1.47 -21.80
N ALA A 24 14.24 2.44 -21.58
CA ALA A 24 13.50 2.62 -20.34
C ALA A 24 12.45 1.50 -20.24
N GLY A 25 12.95 0.27 -20.10
CA GLY A 25 12.12 -0.85 -19.69
C GLY A 25 11.40 -0.49 -18.41
N ASP A 26 10.15 -0.93 -18.31
CA ASP A 26 9.31 -0.80 -17.12
C ASP A 26 10.17 -1.18 -15.91
N GLU A 27 10.27 -0.29 -14.92
CA GLU A 27 11.04 -0.53 -13.71
C GLU A 27 10.36 -1.68 -12.97
N LYS A 28 10.69 -2.91 -13.35
CA LYS A 28 10.20 -4.10 -12.67
C LYS A 28 10.73 -3.97 -11.24
N LEU A 29 9.83 -3.77 -10.26
CA LEU A 29 10.09 -4.20 -8.88
C LEU A 29 10.76 -5.56 -9.02
N GLY A 30 11.97 -5.74 -8.48
CA GLY A 30 12.86 -6.89 -8.72
C GLY A 30 12.33 -8.25 -8.24
N LEU A 31 11.08 -8.54 -8.55
CA LEU A 31 10.32 -9.75 -8.32
C LEU A 31 10.59 -10.69 -9.49
N SER A 32 10.74 -11.97 -9.17
CA SER A 32 10.71 -13.04 -10.15
C SER A 32 9.34 -13.09 -10.85
N ASP A 33 9.28 -13.66 -12.05
CA ASP A 33 8.02 -13.81 -12.79
C ASP A 33 7.00 -14.66 -12.00
N GLU A 34 7.46 -15.56 -11.13
CA GLU A 34 6.61 -16.36 -10.24
C GLU A 34 6.01 -15.52 -9.10
N GLU A 35 6.81 -14.64 -8.48
CA GLU A 35 6.31 -13.69 -7.47
C GLU A 35 5.36 -12.67 -8.07
N ALA A 36 5.64 -12.17 -9.28
CA ALA A 36 4.77 -11.25 -9.98
C ALA A 36 3.40 -11.88 -10.29
N GLU A 37 3.38 -13.18 -10.64
CA GLU A 37 2.15 -13.90 -10.91
C GLU A 37 1.37 -14.23 -9.63
N ALA A 38 2.07 -14.54 -8.53
CA ALA A 38 1.46 -14.71 -7.22
C ALA A 38 0.87 -13.41 -6.65
N VAL A 39 1.42 -12.25 -7.02
CA VAL A 39 1.01 -10.91 -6.57
C VAL A 39 0.02 -10.25 -7.53
N LYS A 40 -0.44 -10.94 -8.60
CA LYS A 40 -1.44 -10.37 -9.51
C LYS A 40 -2.70 -9.95 -8.74
N PRO A 41 -3.07 -8.67 -8.77
CA PRO A 41 -4.23 -8.19 -8.04
C PRO A 41 -5.48 -8.92 -8.53
N SER A 42 -6.28 -9.42 -7.58
CA SER A 42 -7.56 -10.04 -7.92
C SER A 42 -8.47 -9.01 -8.62
N LYS A 43 -9.52 -9.48 -9.31
CA LYS A 43 -10.52 -8.58 -9.93
C LYS A 43 -11.18 -7.62 -8.92
N LYS A 44 -11.11 -7.92 -7.62
CA LYS A 44 -11.60 -7.10 -6.52
C LYS A 44 -10.50 -7.04 -5.45
N PRO A 45 -9.49 -6.18 -5.60
CA PRO A 45 -8.39 -6.11 -4.67
C PRO A 45 -8.91 -5.78 -3.27
N VAL A 46 -8.31 -6.42 -2.26
CA VAL A 46 -8.60 -6.15 -0.85
C VAL A 46 -7.51 -5.24 -0.30
N ILE A 47 -7.91 -4.13 0.29
CA ILE A 47 -7.00 -3.20 0.97
C ILE A 47 -7.27 -3.31 2.47
N VAL A 48 -6.22 -3.63 3.23
CA VAL A 48 -6.26 -3.66 4.69
C VAL A 48 -5.48 -2.46 5.21
N LEU A 49 -6.13 -1.63 6.03
CA LEU A 49 -5.52 -0.46 6.66
C LEU A 49 -5.37 -0.73 8.16
N ILE A 50 -4.12 -0.79 8.63
CA ILE A 50 -3.80 -0.87 10.05
C ILE A 50 -3.42 0.53 10.50
N ILE A 51 -4.22 1.13 11.38
CA ILE A 51 -3.97 2.48 11.91
C ILE A 51 -3.51 2.31 13.35
N ASP A 52 -2.22 2.48 13.57
CA ASP A 52 -1.61 2.29 14.89
C ASP A 52 -2.28 3.17 15.93
N SER A 53 -2.62 2.56 17.06
CA SER A 53 -3.17 3.21 18.25
C SER A 53 -4.50 3.96 18.01
N LEU A 54 -5.23 3.65 16.93
CA LEU A 54 -6.55 4.21 16.68
C LEU A 54 -7.58 3.60 17.63
N MET A 55 -8.15 4.43 18.51
CA MET A 55 -9.19 4.02 19.46
C MET A 55 -10.56 4.57 19.05
N ASP A 56 -11.63 3.85 19.44
CA ASP A 56 -13.04 4.21 19.18
C ASP A 56 -13.39 5.65 19.59
N GLN A 57 -13.12 6.01 20.84
CA GLN A 57 -13.54 7.30 21.40
C GLN A 57 -12.87 8.50 20.71
N PRO A 58 -11.52 8.54 20.54
CA PRO A 58 -10.87 9.58 19.74
C PRO A 58 -11.35 9.65 18.29
N LEU A 59 -11.58 8.50 17.63
CA LEU A 59 -12.08 8.45 16.26
C LEU A 59 -13.46 9.12 16.15
N LYS A 60 -14.40 8.73 17.01
CA LYS A 60 -15.75 9.32 17.04
C LYS A 60 -15.71 10.83 17.26
N LYS A 61 -14.88 11.29 18.21
CA LYS A 61 -14.69 12.73 18.45
C LYS A 61 -14.15 13.45 17.21
N ALA A 62 -13.13 12.90 16.55
CA ALA A 62 -12.57 13.49 15.33
C ALA A 62 -13.59 13.56 14.18
N ILE A 63 -14.46 12.55 14.05
CA ILE A 63 -15.56 12.55 13.09
C ILE A 63 -16.59 13.64 13.41
N GLN A 64 -16.99 13.76 14.68
CA GLN A 64 -17.95 14.78 15.14
C GLN A 64 -17.45 16.21 14.90
N GLU A 65 -16.15 16.45 15.11
CA GLU A 65 -15.51 17.74 14.86
C GLU A 65 -15.20 17.99 13.36
N GLY A 66 -15.61 17.09 12.47
CA GLY A 66 -15.39 17.22 11.02
C GLY A 66 -13.94 17.02 10.57
N ARG A 67 -13.07 16.48 11.44
CA ARG A 67 -11.63 16.31 11.20
C ARG A 67 -11.27 14.99 10.50
N ALA A 68 -12.20 14.04 10.41
CA ALA A 68 -11.98 12.72 9.80
C ALA A 68 -13.04 12.34 8.75
N PRO A 69 -13.21 13.13 7.66
CA PRO A 69 -14.29 12.93 6.69
C PRO A 69 -14.21 11.59 5.93
N ALA A 70 -13.01 11.09 5.64
CA ALA A 70 -12.84 9.79 4.97
C ALA A 70 -13.25 8.62 5.88
N LEU A 71 -12.88 8.65 7.16
CA LEU A 71 -13.28 7.62 8.12
C LEU A 71 -14.78 7.69 8.44
N LYS A 72 -15.36 8.91 8.44
CA LYS A 72 -16.82 9.09 8.50
C LYS A 72 -17.52 8.37 7.35
N PHE A 73 -17.03 8.54 6.12
CA PHE A 73 -17.57 7.86 4.95
C PHE A 73 -17.57 6.33 5.11
N PHE A 74 -16.48 5.74 5.61
CA PHE A 74 -16.42 4.29 5.86
C PHE A 74 -17.39 3.83 6.95
N LEU A 75 -17.56 4.62 8.01
CA LEU A 75 -18.50 4.31 9.09
C LEU A 75 -19.96 4.35 8.60
N GLU A 76 -20.30 5.29 7.71
CA GLU A 76 -21.66 5.45 7.16
C GLU A 76 -22.01 4.43 6.06
N ASN A 77 -21.01 3.93 5.32
CA ASN A 77 -21.22 3.06 4.15
C ASN A 77 -20.69 1.63 4.35
N GLY A 78 -20.22 1.31 5.55
CA GLY A 78 -19.57 0.05 5.88
C GLY A 78 -20.14 -0.60 7.13
N HIS A 79 -19.34 -1.48 7.72
CA HIS A 79 -19.64 -2.13 8.99
C HIS A 79 -18.63 -1.65 10.04
N TYR A 80 -19.14 -1.28 11.22
CA TYR A 80 -18.34 -0.75 12.31
C TYR A 80 -18.48 -1.64 13.55
N GLU A 81 -17.36 -2.20 14.01
CA GLU A 81 -17.27 -3.08 15.19
C GLU A 81 -16.30 -2.48 16.21
N PRO A 82 -16.77 -1.84 17.29
CA PRO A 82 -15.91 -1.24 18.31
C PRO A 82 -15.34 -2.26 19.32
N GLU A 83 -15.87 -3.48 19.39
CA GLU A 83 -15.48 -4.49 20.39
C GLU A 83 -14.39 -5.46 19.91
N VAL A 84 -13.61 -5.07 18.89
CA VAL A 84 -12.47 -5.86 18.42
C VAL A 84 -11.36 -5.87 19.49
N ALA A 85 -11.00 -7.07 19.95
CA ALA A 85 -9.86 -7.28 20.83
C ALA A 85 -8.58 -7.54 20.02
N SER A 86 -7.49 -6.86 20.39
CA SER A 86 -6.17 -7.11 19.82
C SER A 86 -5.52 -8.36 20.43
N ALA A 87 -4.51 -8.90 19.74
CA ALA A 87 -3.69 -9.96 20.28
C ALA A 87 -2.90 -9.50 21.52
N TYR A 88 -2.65 -10.43 22.44
CA TYR A 88 -1.73 -10.24 23.55
C TYR A 88 -0.40 -10.95 23.26
N PRO A 89 0.76 -10.32 23.53
CA PRO A 89 0.93 -8.96 24.04
C PRO A 89 0.56 -7.90 23.00
N THR A 90 0.03 -6.76 23.45
CA THR A 90 -0.43 -5.66 22.59
C THR A 90 0.75 -4.83 22.05
N MET A 91 1.66 -5.50 21.34
CA MET A 91 2.81 -4.90 20.65
C MET A 91 2.60 -5.00 19.14
N SER A 92 2.98 -3.97 18.40
CA SER A 92 2.72 -3.87 16.95
C SER A 92 3.16 -5.12 16.19
N VAL A 93 4.39 -5.61 16.43
CA VAL A 93 4.90 -6.82 15.75
C VAL A 93 4.07 -8.08 16.02
N ALA A 94 3.51 -8.23 17.22
CA ALA A 94 2.68 -9.37 17.58
C ALA A 94 1.28 -9.25 16.96
N ILE A 95 0.71 -8.04 16.96
CA ILE A 95 -0.59 -7.72 16.36
C ILE A 95 -0.55 -7.90 14.84
N ASP A 96 0.45 -7.32 14.18
CA ASP A 96 0.61 -7.37 12.72
C ASP A 96 0.82 -8.82 12.26
N SER A 97 1.66 -9.58 12.97
CA SER A 97 1.86 -11.00 12.70
C SER A 97 0.58 -11.81 12.91
N THR A 98 -0.22 -11.48 13.94
CA THR A 98 -1.52 -12.11 14.16
C THR A 98 -2.48 -11.81 13.01
N LEU A 99 -2.55 -10.56 12.57
CA LEU A 99 -3.44 -10.13 11.49
C LEU A 99 -3.08 -10.79 10.16
N LEU A 100 -1.78 -10.86 9.85
CA LEU A 100 -1.29 -11.42 8.58
C LEU A 100 -1.40 -12.95 8.53
N THR A 101 -1.20 -13.64 9.65
CA THR A 101 -1.20 -15.11 9.70
C THR A 101 -2.53 -15.71 10.12
N GLY A 102 -3.41 -14.92 10.76
CA GLY A 102 -4.65 -15.42 11.36
C GLY A 102 -4.43 -16.31 12.59
N THR A 103 -3.25 -16.27 13.21
CA THR A 103 -2.89 -17.10 14.37
C THR A 103 -2.36 -16.23 15.51
N TYR A 104 -2.31 -16.74 16.74
CA TYR A 104 -1.77 -16.00 17.89
C TYR A 104 -0.26 -16.16 18.06
N PRO A 105 0.42 -15.35 18.90
CA PRO A 105 1.87 -15.40 19.08
C PRO A 105 2.47 -16.74 19.48
N ASN A 106 1.72 -17.59 20.17
CA ASN A 106 2.13 -18.95 20.49
C ASN A 106 2.26 -19.86 19.25
N ILE A 107 1.59 -19.52 18.15
CA ILE A 107 1.57 -20.26 16.88
C ILE A 107 2.56 -19.65 15.88
N HIS A 108 2.41 -18.37 15.52
CA HIS A 108 3.31 -17.72 14.54
C HIS A 108 4.70 -17.40 15.11
N ARG A 109 4.90 -17.62 16.42
CA ARG A 109 6.19 -17.47 17.11
C ARG A 109 6.77 -16.06 17.02
N VAL A 110 5.94 -15.01 16.95
CA VAL A 110 6.39 -13.60 17.01
C VAL A 110 5.80 -12.87 18.23
N PRO A 111 6.26 -13.14 19.47
CA PRO A 111 5.71 -12.48 20.66
C PRO A 111 6.15 -11.03 20.91
N GLY A 112 7.19 -10.50 20.27
CA GLY A 112 7.68 -9.15 20.57
C GLY A 112 8.87 -8.69 19.72
N LEU A 113 9.27 -7.43 19.87
CA LEU A 113 10.38 -6.81 19.13
C LEU A 113 11.75 -7.35 19.57
N VAL A 114 11.87 -7.69 20.85
CA VAL A 114 13.05 -8.31 21.45
C VAL A 114 12.53 -9.44 22.33
N TRP A 115 13.01 -10.66 22.08
CA TRP A 115 12.76 -11.81 22.95
C TRP A 115 13.99 -12.70 23.04
#